data_AF-A0AAD8GMK3-F1
#
_entry.id   AF-A0AAD8GMK3-F1
#
_cell.length_a   1.000
_cell.length_b   1.000
_cell.length_c   1.000
_cell.angle_alpha   90.00
_cell.angle_beta   90.00
_cell.angle_gamma   90.00
#
_symmetry.space_group_name_H-M   'P 1'
#
loop_
_entity.id
_entity.type
_entity.pdbx_description
1 polymer ?
#
loop_
_entity_poly.entity_id
_entity_poly.type
_entity_poly.pdbx_seq_one_letter_code
_entity_poly.pdbx_strand_id
1 'polypeptide(L)'
;MPERGDEEIESKQKRNDDSVPCLDIIPFSGVVHERTLSKLLKSKCWYVGSSKMDVVEGAYKFNESWQTDSRIGHHDCRDYTNGLVEYLTGEENVLERLGKSGWS
;
A
#
# COMPACT_ATOMS: atom_id res chain seq x y z
N MET A 1 -37.54 -45.92 -41.33
CA MET A 1 -36.69 -44.72 -41.34
C MET A 1 -36.65 -44.17 -39.93
N PRO A 2 -35.48 -44.13 -39.27
CA PRO A 2 -35.24 -43.22 -38.16
C PRO A 2 -34.35 -42.05 -38.63
N GLU A 3 -34.78 -40.86 -38.26
CA GLU A 3 -34.18 -39.57 -38.58
C GLU A 3 -32.79 -39.43 -37.95
N ARG A 4 -31.89 -38.85 -38.74
CA ARG A 4 -30.52 -38.45 -38.39
C ARG A 4 -30.61 -37.20 -37.52
N GLY A 5 -30.27 -37.32 -36.24
CA GLY A 5 -30.13 -36.20 -35.32
C GLY A 5 -28.66 -36.02 -34.97
N ASP A 6 -28.19 -34.80 -35.18
CA ASP A 6 -26.77 -34.45 -35.26
C ASP A 6 -26.16 -34.37 -33.86
N GLU A 7 -25.06 -35.10 -33.63
CA GLU A 7 -24.21 -34.96 -32.44
C GLU A 7 -23.45 -33.63 -32.50
N GLU A 8 -24.05 -32.57 -31.97
CA GLU A 8 -23.28 -31.40 -31.52
C GLU A 8 -22.99 -31.58 -30.04
N ILE A 9 -21.85 -32.21 -29.75
CA ILE A 9 -21.29 -32.30 -28.40
C ILE A 9 -20.80 -30.90 -28.04
N GLU A 10 -21.72 -30.06 -27.54
CA GLU A 10 -21.36 -28.79 -26.91
C GLU A 10 -20.48 -29.11 -25.70
N SER A 11 -19.18 -28.97 -25.94
CA SER A 11 -18.14 -29.16 -24.96
C SER A 11 -18.38 -28.16 -23.86
N LYS A 12 -18.99 -28.60 -22.75
CA LYS A 12 -19.04 -27.84 -21.51
C LYS A 12 -17.62 -27.75 -20.97
N GLN A 13 -16.81 -26.88 -21.57
CA GLN A 13 -15.63 -26.32 -20.96
C GLN A 13 -16.15 -25.52 -19.77
N LYS A 14 -16.30 -26.20 -18.64
CA LYS A 14 -16.42 -25.54 -17.36
C LYS A 14 -15.12 -24.78 -17.22
N ARG A 15 -15.15 -23.50 -17.57
CA ARG A 15 -14.10 -22.56 -17.17
C ARG A 15 -14.04 -22.73 -15.66
N ASN A 16 -12.99 -23.39 -15.21
CA ASN A 16 -12.56 -23.21 -13.84
C ASN A 16 -12.34 -21.71 -13.78
N ASP A 17 -13.20 -21.05 -13.03
CA ASP A 17 -12.96 -19.69 -12.60
C ASP A 17 -11.70 -19.82 -11.76
N ASP A 18 -10.53 -19.77 -12.42
CA ASP A 18 -9.26 -19.52 -11.78
C ASP A 18 -9.31 -18.05 -11.34
N SER A 19 -10.26 -17.76 -10.44
CA SER A 19 -10.11 -16.74 -9.44
C SER A 19 -8.86 -17.17 -8.68
N VAL A 20 -7.71 -16.74 -9.22
CA VAL A 20 -6.48 -16.64 -8.48
C VAL A 20 -6.92 -15.99 -7.19
N PRO A 21 -6.81 -16.67 -6.03
CA PRO A 21 -7.19 -16.05 -4.79
C PRO A 21 -6.44 -14.74 -4.78
N CYS A 22 -7.18 -13.64 -4.70
CA CYS A 22 -6.57 -12.33 -4.55
C CYS A 22 -5.44 -12.51 -3.54
N LEU A 23 -4.27 -11.94 -3.80
CA LEU A 23 -3.09 -11.96 -2.90
C LEU A 23 -3.38 -11.26 -1.54
N ASP A 24 -4.64 -11.18 -1.17
CA ASP A 24 -5.20 -10.71 0.06
C ASP A 24 -4.77 -11.69 1.15
N ILE A 25 -3.85 -11.18 1.95
CA ILE A 25 -3.61 -11.54 3.35
C ILE A 25 -2.53 -12.62 3.55
N ILE A 26 -1.30 -12.34 3.11
CA ILE A 26 -0.14 -12.84 3.84
C ILE A 26 0.22 -11.78 4.89
N PRO A 27 -0.13 -11.99 6.19
CA PRO A 27 0.32 -11.11 7.25
C PRO A 27 1.84 -11.26 7.41
N PHE A 28 2.54 -10.14 7.56
CA PHE A 28 3.97 -10.13 7.80
C PHE A 28 4.29 -9.17 8.95
N SER A 29 5.34 -9.47 9.70
CA SER A 29 5.83 -8.54 10.71
C SER A 29 6.62 -7.43 10.02
N GLY A 30 6.06 -6.23 10.00
CA GLY A 30 6.79 -5.02 9.66
C GLY A 30 7.76 -4.65 10.79
N VAL A 31 8.82 -3.93 10.45
CA VAL A 31 9.73 -3.37 11.46
C VAL A 31 9.87 -1.87 11.17
N VAL A 32 9.61 -1.05 12.19
CA VAL A 32 9.93 0.38 12.15
C VAL A 32 11.38 0.52 12.62
N HIS A 33 12.26 0.99 11.74
CA HIS A 33 13.67 1.19 12.06
C HIS A 33 14.02 2.67 12.06
N GLU A 34 14.63 3.12 13.15
CA GLU A 34 15.21 4.45 13.25
C GLU A 34 16.64 4.44 12.74
N ARG A 35 16.98 5.40 11.89
CA ARG A 35 18.36 5.58 11.41
C ARG A 35 18.73 7.05 11.30
N THR A 36 19.94 7.39 11.73
CA THR A 36 20.53 8.70 11.43
C THR A 36 21.05 8.70 10.00
N LEU A 37 20.49 9.57 9.15
CA LEU A 37 21.00 9.75 7.80
C LEU A 37 22.23 10.68 7.83
N SER A 38 23.39 10.15 7.42
CA SER A 38 24.62 10.95 7.33
C SER A 38 24.56 12.02 6.23
N LYS A 39 23.70 11.83 5.23
CA LYS A 39 23.43 12.78 4.13
C LYS A 39 21.98 12.64 3.69
N LEU A 40 21.30 13.76 3.50
CA LEU A 40 20.00 13.78 2.83
C LEU A 40 20.18 13.47 1.35
N LEU A 41 19.28 12.64 0.80
CA LEU A 41 19.22 12.41 -0.63
C LEU A 41 18.89 13.75 -1.31
N LYS A 42 19.74 14.17 -2.25
CA LYS A 42 19.55 15.44 -2.98
C LYS A 42 18.53 15.35 -4.11
N SER A 43 18.01 14.16 -4.37
CA SER A 43 17.08 13.84 -5.44
C SER A 43 15.97 12.95 -4.91
N LYS A 44 14.77 13.06 -5.49
CA LYS A 44 13.58 12.27 -5.09
C LYS A 44 13.17 12.49 -3.62
N CYS A 45 13.33 13.73 -3.13
CA CYS A 45 12.77 14.17 -1.86
C CYS A 45 11.71 15.24 -2.13
N TRP A 46 10.59 15.16 -1.44
CA TRP A 46 9.49 16.11 -1.57
C TRP A 46 9.23 16.77 -0.24
N TYR A 47 8.99 18.08 -0.29
CA TYR A 47 8.49 18.82 0.85
C TYR A 47 7.00 18.51 1.02
N VAL A 48 6.62 18.04 2.22
CA VAL A 48 5.26 17.60 2.52
C VAL A 48 4.50 18.53 3.45
N GLY A 49 5.20 19.39 4.21
CA GLY A 49 4.58 20.35 5.12
C GLY A 49 5.51 20.80 6.25
N SER A 50 5.02 21.75 7.05
CA SER A 50 5.65 22.20 8.29
C SER A 50 4.92 21.63 9.49
N SER A 51 5.66 21.31 10.55
CA SER A 51 5.07 20.93 11.83
C SER A 51 5.04 22.10 12.81
N LYS A 52 4.06 22.09 13.72
CA LYS A 52 4.02 22.99 14.88
C LYS A 52 4.69 22.39 16.13
N MET A 53 5.02 21.10 16.09
CA MET A 53 5.68 20.37 17.17
C MET A 53 7.12 20.00 16.79
N ASP A 54 7.88 19.50 17.76
CA ASP A 54 9.18 18.90 17.46
C ASP A 54 8.98 17.65 16.60
N VAL A 55 9.50 17.69 15.36
CA VAL A 55 9.28 16.64 14.36
C VAL A 55 9.96 15.32 14.72
N VAL A 56 11.06 15.37 15.46
CA VAL A 56 11.82 14.18 15.84
C VAL A 56 11.10 13.48 16.98
N GLU A 57 10.74 14.21 18.04
CA GLU A 57 9.97 13.68 19.16
C GLU A 57 8.59 13.18 18.70
N GLY A 58 7.93 13.92 17.80
CA GLY A 58 6.68 13.51 17.19
C GLY A 58 6.78 12.20 16.43
N ALA A 59 7.84 12.04 15.62
CA ALA A 59 8.06 10.80 14.89
C ALA A 59 8.28 9.60 15.84
N TYR A 60 9.00 9.78 16.95
CA TYR A 60 9.15 8.72 17.95
C TYR A 60 7.82 8.30 18.57
N LYS A 61 7.01 9.26 19.02
CA LYS A 61 5.68 8.98 19.59
C LYS A 61 4.77 8.27 18.60
N PHE A 62 4.80 8.70 17.34
CA PHE A 62 4.07 8.01 16.28
C PHE A 62 4.52 6.56 16.14
N ASN A 63 5.84 6.32 16.07
CA ASN A 63 6.42 4.98 15.90
C ASN A 63 6.05 4.04 17.05
N GLU A 64 6.00 4.53 18.29
CA GLU A 64 5.57 3.75 19.46
C GLU A 64 4.11 3.28 19.36
N SER A 65 3.26 4.07 18.71
CA SER A 65 1.84 3.75 18.51
C SER A 65 1.55 2.94 17.25
N TRP A 66 2.51 2.85 16.31
CA TRP A 66 2.28 2.20 15.02
C TRP A 66 2.29 0.68 15.14
N GLN A 67 1.17 0.05 14.79
CA GLN A 67 1.06 -1.41 14.78
C GLN A 67 2.01 -2.01 13.73
N THR A 68 2.78 -3.03 14.10
CA THR A 68 3.75 -3.67 13.21
C THR A 68 3.20 -4.92 12.52
N ASP A 69 1.93 -5.22 12.76
CA ASP A 69 1.18 -6.30 12.12
C ASP A 69 0.80 -5.89 10.69
N SER A 70 1.78 -5.84 9.80
CA SER A 70 1.60 -5.32 8.45
C SER A 70 0.85 -6.28 7.55
N ARG A 71 -0.01 -5.70 6.71
CA ARG A 71 -0.74 -6.38 5.64
C ARG A 71 -0.50 -5.63 4.35
N ILE A 72 -0.03 -6.34 3.31
CA ILE A 72 0.21 -5.72 2.00
C ILE A 72 -1.10 -5.11 1.50
N GLY A 73 -1.09 -3.83 1.13
CA GLY A 73 -2.27 -3.12 0.64
C GLY A 73 -3.26 -2.62 1.70
N HIS A 74 -3.02 -2.87 2.99
CA HIS A 74 -3.92 -2.44 4.07
C HIS A 74 -3.22 -1.81 5.28
N HIS A 75 -1.94 -2.13 5.52
CA HIS A 75 -1.13 -1.56 6.61
C HIS A 75 0.35 -1.65 6.23
N ASP A 76 0.69 -1.04 5.10
CA ASP A 76 2.02 -1.11 4.49
C ASP A 76 2.81 0.21 4.63
N CYS A 77 3.97 0.30 3.97
CA CYS A 77 4.85 1.45 4.08
C CYS A 77 4.23 2.76 3.56
N ARG A 78 3.25 2.69 2.65
CA ARG A 78 2.51 3.86 2.15
C ARG A 78 1.57 4.40 3.22
N ASP A 79 0.86 3.49 3.90
CA ASP A 79 -0.04 3.85 5.00
C ASP A 79 0.75 4.45 6.16
N TYR A 80 1.89 3.86 6.51
CA TYR A 80 2.82 4.42 7.50
C TYR A 80 3.24 5.84 7.14
N THR A 81 3.64 6.06 5.87
CA THR A 81 4.10 7.38 5.42
C THR A 81 2.96 8.41 5.48
N ASN A 82 1.75 8.05 5.04
CA ASN A 82 0.60 8.94 5.13
C ASN A 82 0.25 9.27 6.59
N GLY A 83 0.16 8.26 7.46
CA GLY A 83 -0.16 8.44 8.88
C GLY A 83 0.89 9.28 9.61
N LEU A 84 2.17 9.08 9.32
CA LEU A 84 3.25 9.88 9.92
C LEU A 84 3.16 11.35 9.48
N VAL A 85 2.93 11.60 8.19
CA VAL A 85 2.82 12.98 7.68
C VAL A 85 1.59 13.65 8.26
N GLU A 86 0.44 12.99 8.25
CA GLU A 86 -0.80 13.51 8.84
C GLU A 86 -0.61 13.84 10.33
N TYR A 87 0.02 12.95 11.09
CA TYR A 87 0.31 13.18 12.52
C TYR A 87 1.20 14.41 12.74
N LEU A 88 2.25 14.56 11.93
CA LEU A 88 3.25 15.62 12.11
C LEU A 88 2.80 16.99 11.58
N THR A 89 2.04 17.01 10.48
CA THR A 89 1.72 18.26 9.76
C THR A 89 0.23 18.58 9.72
N GLY A 90 -0.64 17.60 9.96
CA GLY A 90 -2.09 17.71 9.74
C GLY A 90 -2.51 17.63 8.27
N GLU A 91 -1.59 17.30 7.37
CA GLU A 91 -1.89 17.18 5.93
C GLU A 91 -2.31 15.74 5.59
N GLU A 92 -3.51 15.59 5.03
CA GLU A 92 -4.05 14.29 4.61
C GLU A 92 -3.74 13.99 3.13
N ASN A 93 -3.79 12.70 2.75
CA ASN A 93 -3.70 12.22 1.36
C ASN A 93 -2.47 12.74 0.58
N VAL A 94 -1.34 12.92 1.28
CA VAL A 94 -0.14 13.55 0.71
C VAL A 94 0.45 12.73 -0.44
N LEU A 95 0.51 11.40 -0.30
CA LEU A 95 1.03 10.55 -1.39
C LEU A 95 0.16 10.61 -2.64
N GLU A 96 -1.17 10.70 -2.50
CA GLU A 96 -2.08 10.86 -3.64
C GLU A 96 -1.85 12.21 -4.34
N ARG A 97 -1.71 13.29 -3.56
CA ARG A 97 -1.39 14.62 -4.07
C ARG A 97 -0.06 14.65 -4.82
N LEU A 98 0.98 14.02 -4.24
CA LEU A 98 2.30 13.93 -4.88
C LEU A 98 2.25 13.08 -6.15
N GLY A 99 1.50 11.97 -6.15
CA GLY A 99 1.34 11.11 -7.35
C GLY A 99 0.66 11.83 -8.51
N LYS A 100 -0.37 12.65 -8.24
CA LYS A 100 -1.07 13.47 -9.24
C LYS A 100 -0.19 14.56 -9.86
N SER A 101 0.87 14.99 -9.15
CA SER A 101 1.83 15.98 -9.67
C SER A 101 2.79 15.44 -10.73
N GLY A 102 2.67 14.15 -11.11
CA GLY A 102 3.38 13.54 -12.23
C GLY A 102 4.40 12.49 -11.80
N TRP A 103 3.93 11.38 -11.23
CA TRP A 103 4.69 10.13 -11.22
C TRP A 103 4.22 9.21 -12.35
N SER A 104 5.08 9.01 -13.34
CA SER A 104 5.17 7.81 -14.20
C SER A 104 6.64 7.46 -14.37
#